data_AF-A0A8T5NJA7-F1
#
_entry.id   AF-A0A8T5NJA7-F1
#
_cell.length_a   1.000
_cell.length_b   1.000
_cell.length_c   1.000
_cell.angle_alpha   90.00
_cell.angle_beta   90.00
_cell.angle_gamma   90.00
#
_symmetry.space_group_name_H-M   'P 1'
#
loop_
_entity.id
_entity.type
_entity.pdbx_description
1 polymer ?
#
loop_
_entity_poly.entity_id
_entity_poly.type
_entity_poly.pdbx_seq_one_letter_code
_entity_poly.pdbx_strand_id
1 'polypeptide(L)'
;RAMRLIQAYTWARGDPVEIKTGGIASICSDCTAYPMQGKAGISLGCKGSRKHTGYADEEVVVGIPFEIAGEIEEALGKIPGTFE
;
A
#
# COMPACT_ATOMS: atom_id res chain seq x y z
N ARG A 1 1.12 9.53 -3.00
CA ARG A 1 0.12 9.37 -1.90
C ARG A 1 0.39 8.17 -0.99
N ALA A 2 1.17 7.16 -1.41
CA ALA A 2 1.50 5.98 -0.60
C ALA A 2 2.00 6.30 0.83
N MET A 3 2.84 7.33 0.99
CA MET A 3 3.28 7.82 2.32
C MET A 3 2.11 8.06 3.29
N ARG A 4 1.02 8.69 2.82
CA ARG A 4 -0.15 8.98 3.67
C ARG A 4 -0.88 7.72 4.11
N LEU A 5 -0.91 6.69 3.26
CA LEU A 5 -1.51 5.40 3.62
C LEU A 5 -0.69 4.69 4.70
N ILE A 6 0.65 4.80 4.64
CA ILE A 6 1.54 4.27 5.68
C ILE A 6 1.40 5.06 6.98
N GLN A 7 1.34 6.38 6.91
CA GLN A 7 1.07 7.22 8.09
C GLN A 7 -0.28 6.90 8.72
N ALA A 8 -1.32 6.70 7.90
CA ALA A 8 -2.65 6.30 8.36
C ALA A 8 -2.63 4.94 9.05
N TYR A 9 -1.92 3.95 8.48
CA TYR A 9 -1.72 2.66 9.13
C TYR A 9 -1.04 2.80 10.50
N THR A 10 0.09 3.52 10.57
CA THR A 10 0.84 3.68 11.82
C THR A 10 0.05 4.47 12.86
N TRP A 11 -0.76 5.44 12.44
CA TRP A 11 -1.68 6.13 13.33
C TRP A 11 -2.76 5.19 13.89
N ALA A 12 -3.36 4.35 13.04
CA ALA A 12 -4.46 3.46 13.43
C ALA A 12 -4.00 2.30 14.31
N ARG A 13 -2.81 1.75 14.05
CA ARG A 13 -2.31 0.52 14.70
C ARG A 13 -1.19 0.76 15.72
N GLY A 14 -0.58 1.94 15.73
CA GLY A 14 0.51 2.29 16.64
C GLY A 14 1.88 1.73 16.25
N ASP A 15 1.96 0.90 15.20
CA ASP A 15 3.19 0.23 14.78
C ASP A 15 3.61 0.61 13.34
N PRO A 16 4.90 0.52 12.99
CA PRO A 16 5.36 0.61 11.60
C PRO A 16 4.74 -0.48 10.73
N VAL A 17 4.46 -0.18 9.46
CA VAL A 17 4.02 -1.20 8.51
C VAL A 17 5.17 -2.15 8.17
N GLU A 18 4.91 -3.45 8.17
CA GLU A 18 5.81 -4.46 7.58
C GLU A 18 5.58 -4.50 6.06
N ILE A 19 6.62 -4.23 5.27
CA ILE A 19 6.55 -4.31 3.81
C ILE A 19 7.34 -5.52 3.32
N LYS A 20 6.68 -6.37 2.54
CA LYS A 20 7.30 -7.48 1.82
C LYS A 20 7.16 -7.26 0.32
N THR A 21 8.28 -7.18 -0.39
CA THR A 21 8.30 -7.04 -1.86
C THR A 21 9.47 -7.80 -2.47
N GLY A 22 9.26 -8.35 -3.68
CA GLY A 22 10.28 -9.07 -4.43
C GLY A 22 10.65 -8.46 -5.79
N GLY A 23 9.98 -7.40 -6.24
CA GLY A 23 10.16 -6.82 -7.59
C GLY A 23 9.78 -7.75 -8.77
N ILE A 24 9.44 -9.00 -8.49
CA ILE A 24 8.92 -10.02 -9.40
C ILE A 24 7.65 -10.63 -8.78
N ALA A 25 6.71 -11.07 -9.62
CA ALA A 25 5.35 -11.40 -9.18
C ALA A 25 4.71 -10.28 -8.33
N SER A 26 5.07 -9.03 -8.66
CA SER A 26 4.94 -7.82 -7.84
C SER A 26 3.50 -7.58 -7.34
N ILE A 27 2.62 -6.99 -8.13
CA ILE A 27 1.26 -6.63 -7.69
C ILE A 27 0.47 -7.85 -7.23
N CYS A 28 0.59 -8.98 -7.95
CA CYS A 28 -0.11 -10.21 -7.62
C CYS A 28 0.28 -10.75 -6.23
N SER A 29 1.56 -10.67 -5.85
CA SER A 29 2.04 -11.15 -4.56
C SER A 29 1.96 -10.04 -3.50
N ASP A 30 2.61 -8.90 -3.74
CA ASP A 30 2.81 -7.80 -2.81
C ASP A 30 1.48 -7.07 -2.48
N CYS A 31 0.57 -6.94 -3.45
CA CYS A 31 -0.65 -6.13 -3.31
C CYS A 31 -1.96 -6.93 -3.44
N THR A 32 -1.89 -8.25 -3.60
CA THR A 32 -3.09 -9.11 -3.59
C THR A 32 -2.93 -10.27 -2.62
N ALA A 33 -2.01 -11.21 -2.88
CA ALA A 33 -1.85 -12.40 -2.03
C ALA A 33 -1.39 -12.09 -0.60
N TYR A 34 -0.54 -11.08 -0.40
CA TYR A 34 -0.08 -10.67 0.92
C TYR A 34 -1.17 -9.89 1.70
N PRO A 35 -1.90 -8.93 1.11
CA PRO A 35 -3.11 -8.35 1.71
C PRO A 35 -4.20 -9.33 2.11
N MET A 36 -4.39 -10.42 1.35
CA MET A 36 -5.32 -11.49 1.76
C MET A 36 -4.93 -12.20 3.06
N GLN A 37 -3.71 -12.00 3.57
CA GLN A 37 -3.25 -12.51 4.87
C GLN A 37 -3.42 -11.48 5.99
N GLY A 38 -4.13 -10.38 5.75
CA GLY A 38 -4.35 -9.32 6.73
C GLY A 38 -3.19 -8.33 6.86
N LYS A 39 -2.20 -8.36 5.94
CA LYS A 39 -1.02 -7.49 5.98
C LYS A 39 -0.99 -6.50 4.82
N ALA A 40 -0.82 -5.21 5.11
CA ALA A 40 -0.67 -4.20 4.06
C ALA A 40 0.60 -4.42 3.24
N GLY A 41 0.58 -4.04 1.97
CA GLY A 41 1.71 -4.23 1.07
C GLY A 41 1.96 -3.05 0.15
N ILE A 42 3.20 -2.89 -0.29
CA ILE A 42 3.59 -1.93 -1.33
C ILE A 42 4.32 -2.69 -2.43
N SER A 43 3.94 -2.41 -3.68
CA SER A 43 4.62 -2.95 -4.84
C SER A 43 5.23 -1.86 -5.71
N LEU A 44 6.50 -2.04 -6.06
CA LEU A 44 7.22 -1.23 -7.04
C LEU A 44 6.91 -1.65 -8.49
N GLY A 45 5.98 -2.60 -8.68
CA GLY A 45 5.71 -3.19 -9.98
C GLY A 45 6.84 -4.11 -10.46
N CYS A 46 6.51 -4.97 -11.43
CA CYS A 46 7.47 -5.80 -12.15
C CYS A 46 7.38 -5.41 -13.62
N LYS A 47 8.33 -5.88 -14.44
CA LYS A 47 8.28 -5.67 -15.89
C LYS A 47 6.92 -6.05 -16.49
N GLY A 48 6.33 -7.14 -16.00
CA GLY A 48 5.02 -7.62 -16.43
C GLY A 48 3.92 -6.62 -16.12
N SER A 49 3.76 -6.21 -14.86
CA SER A 49 2.70 -5.26 -14.50
C SER A 49 2.85 -3.93 -15.25
N ARG A 50 4.04 -3.33 -15.22
CA ARG A 50 4.30 -2.04 -15.88
C ARG A 50 3.98 -2.07 -17.37
N LYS A 51 4.41 -3.12 -18.09
CA LYS A 51 4.16 -3.27 -19.53
C LYS A 51 2.67 -3.38 -19.88
N HIS A 52 1.84 -3.98 -19.02
CA HIS A 52 0.45 -4.32 -19.36
C HIS A 52 -0.58 -3.38 -18.72
N THR A 53 -0.24 -2.64 -17.67
CA THR A 53 -1.14 -1.67 -17.02
C THR A 53 -0.80 -0.22 -17.37
N GLY A 54 0.44 0.05 -17.78
CA GLY A 54 0.92 1.40 -18.06
C GLY A 54 1.27 2.22 -16.81
N TYR A 55 1.51 1.58 -15.66
CA TYR A 55 1.98 2.32 -14.47
C TYR A 55 3.30 3.04 -14.75
N ALA A 56 3.35 4.33 -14.41
CA ALA A 56 4.54 5.15 -14.55
C ALA A 56 5.64 4.69 -13.58
N ASP A 57 6.90 5.00 -13.89
CA ASP A 57 8.06 4.54 -13.10
C ASP A 57 7.98 5.02 -11.64
N GLU A 58 7.42 6.21 -11.42
CA GLU A 58 7.25 6.84 -10.11
C GLU A 58 5.99 6.37 -9.37
N GLU A 59 5.13 5.59 -10.02
CA GLU A 59 3.94 5.02 -9.38
C GLU A 59 4.28 3.75 -8.61
N VAL A 60 3.67 3.64 -7.44
CA VAL A 60 3.69 2.45 -6.59
C VAL A 60 2.26 2.05 -6.27
N VAL A 61 2.03 0.75 -6.18
CA VAL A 61 0.72 0.21 -5.81
C VAL A 61 0.74 -0.13 -4.33
N VAL A 62 -0.34 0.21 -3.62
CA VAL A 62 -0.52 -0.13 -2.20
C VAL A 62 -1.68 -1.10 -2.08
N GLY A 63 -1.40 -2.26 -1.51
CA GLY A 63 -2.42 -3.26 -1.18
C GLY A 63 -2.89 -3.08 0.25
N ILE A 64 -4.19 -2.90 0.43
CA ILE A 64 -4.82 -2.70 1.74
C ILE A 64 -5.75 -3.90 1.99
N PRO A 65 -5.56 -4.66 3.09
CA PRO A 65 -6.51 -5.68 3.53
C PRO A 65 -7.88 -5.05 3.81
N PHE A 66 -8.94 -5.74 3.42
CA PHE A 66 -10.30 -5.23 3.57
C PHE A 66 -10.65 -4.99 5.05
N GLU A 67 -10.14 -5.85 5.94
CA GLU A 67 -10.37 -5.84 7.38
C GLU A 67 -9.89 -4.54 8.05
N ILE A 68 -8.88 -3.88 7.47
CA ILE A 68 -8.29 -2.65 8.04
C ILE A 68 -8.60 -1.40 7.19
N ALA A 69 -9.33 -1.54 6.09
CA ALA A 69 -9.58 -0.44 5.15
C ALA A 69 -10.33 0.73 5.82
N GLY A 70 -11.32 0.43 6.67
CA GLY A 70 -12.07 1.44 7.41
C GLY A 70 -11.24 2.20 8.44
N GLU A 71 -10.31 1.51 9.11
CA GLU A 71 -9.38 2.16 10.05
C GLU A 71 -8.43 3.13 9.33
N ILE A 72 -7.96 2.75 8.14
CA ILE A 72 -7.12 3.61 7.30
C ILE A 72 -7.91 4.84 6.83
N GLU A 73 -9.17 4.66 6.42
CA GLU A 73 -10.03 5.77 6.02
C GLU A 73 -10.26 6.77 7.17
N GLU A 74 -10.60 6.27 8.36
CA GLU A 74 -10.76 7.10 9.56
C GLU A 74 -9.46 7.88 9.88
N ALA A 75 -8.32 7.18 9.83
CA ALA A 75 -7.01 7.78 10.09
C ALA A 75 -6.69 8.89 9.08
N LEU A 76 -6.98 8.68 7.79
CA LEU A 76 -6.77 9.69 6.75
C LEU A 76 -7.54 10.99 7.01
N GLY A 77 -8.73 10.91 7.63
CA GLY A 77 -9.53 12.06 8.04
C GLY A 77 -9.01 12.79 9.29
N LYS A 78 -8.13 12.15 10.08
CA LYS A 78 -7.56 12.69 11.32
C LYS A 78 -6.13 13.18 11.18
N ILE A 79 -5.34 12.57 10.30
CA ILE A 79 -3.95 12.99 10.08
C ILE A 79 -3.88 14.27 9.21
N PRO A 80 -2.91 15.16 9.46
CA PRO A 80 -2.74 16.39 8.68
C PRO A 80 -2.55 16.16 7.18
N GLY A 81 -2.85 17.20 6.40
CA GLY A 81 -2.49 17.29 4.99
C GLY A 81 -0.97 17.19 4.75
N THR A 82 -0.57 16.77 3.56
CA THR A 82 0.87 16.80 3.17
C THR A 82 1.29 18.20 2.73
N PHE A 83 0.38 18.91 2.07
CA PHE A 83 0.51 20.31 1.72
C PHE A 83 -0.67 21.05 2.36
N GLU A 84 -0.46 22.32 2.71
CA GLU A 84 -1.52 23.20 3.24
C GLU A 84 -2.73 23.30 2.30
#